data_AF-A0A318LGH4-F1
#
_entry.id   AF-A0A318LGH4-F1
#
_cell.length_a   1.000
_cell.length_b   1.000
_cell.length_c   1.000
_cell.angle_alpha   90.00
_cell.angle_beta   90.00
_cell.angle_gamma   90.00
#
_symmetry.space_group_name_H-M   'P 1'
#
loop_
_entity.id
_entity.type
_entity.pdbx_description
1 polymer ?
#
loop_
_entity_poly.entity_id
_entity_poly.type
_entity_poly.pdbx_seq_one_letter_code
_entity_poly.pdbx_strand_id
1 'polypeptide(L)'
;MPGYEVISSAVRAEAPKWDEFTEVVKTTRAFIQGATLERTAFFVLTPTAGIEINLAPETHQQAYEKVRTYMDSVLQGAEVEFPQIGDALIKAANKYDQAEEEVEFDLNEIWTINNEFHKPAKQHG
;
A
#
# COMPACT_ATOMS: atom_id res chain seq x y z
N MET A 1 -0.74 22.65 16.84
CA MET A 1 -2.23 22.68 16.82
C MET A 1 -2.76 21.25 16.86
N PRO A 2 -3.80 20.91 17.65
CA PRO A 2 -4.22 19.53 17.90
C PRO A 2 -4.81 18.77 16.68
N GLY A 3 -5.08 19.43 15.56
CA GLY A 3 -5.67 18.80 14.38
C GLY A 3 -4.68 18.00 13.52
N TYR A 4 -3.42 18.43 13.41
CA TYR A 4 -2.44 17.78 12.53
C TYR A 4 -1.92 16.47 13.12
N GLU A 5 -1.72 16.41 14.44
CA GLU A 5 -1.27 15.21 15.15
C GLU A 5 -2.25 14.05 14.99
N VAL A 6 -3.55 14.35 14.91
CA VAL A 6 -4.60 13.35 14.66
C VAL A 6 -4.48 12.79 13.24
N ILE A 7 -4.15 13.63 12.26
CA ILE A 7 -3.96 13.20 10.86
C ILE A 7 -2.66 12.41 10.71
N SER A 8 -1.54 12.89 11.24
CA SER A 8 -0.25 12.20 11.14
C SER A 8 -0.24 10.88 11.92
N SER A 9 -0.92 10.80 13.07
CA SER A 9 -1.11 9.53 13.80
C SER A 9 -2.00 8.55 13.05
N ALA A 10 -3.10 8.99 12.43
CA ALA A 10 -3.94 8.13 11.59
C ALA A 10 -3.18 7.59 10.36
N VAL A 11 -2.39 8.44 9.71
CA VAL A 11 -1.55 8.04 8.56
C VAL A 11 -0.47 7.03 8.98
N ARG A 12 0.16 7.20 10.15
CA ARG A 12 1.09 6.20 10.70
C ARG A 12 0.40 4.90 11.07
N ALA A 13 -0.80 4.95 11.60
CA ALA A 13 -1.58 3.77 11.97
C ALA A 13 -2.06 2.97 10.74
N GLU A 14 -2.15 3.59 9.57
CA GLU A 14 -2.48 2.93 8.31
C GLU A 14 -1.30 2.16 7.72
N ALA A 15 -0.07 2.63 7.93
CA ALA A 15 1.13 2.04 7.33
C ALA A 15 1.29 0.51 7.60
N PRO A 16 1.11 -0.01 8.83
CA PRO A 16 1.22 -1.44 9.12
C PRO A 16 0.22 -2.32 8.34
N LYS A 17 -0.92 -1.77 7.90
CA LYS A 17 -1.90 -2.55 7.13
C LYS A 17 -1.37 -2.97 5.77
N TRP A 18 -0.47 -2.17 5.20
CA TRP A 18 0.17 -2.51 3.92
C TRP A 18 1.16 -3.67 4.06
N ASP A 19 1.79 -3.82 5.23
CA ASP A 19 2.60 -5.01 5.54
C ASP A 19 1.71 -6.26 5.66
N GLU A 20 0.54 -6.15 6.31
CA GLU A 20 -0.43 -7.25 6.37
C GLU A 20 -0.91 -7.67 4.97
N PHE A 21 -1.22 -6.72 4.09
CA PHE A 21 -1.59 -7.03 2.72
C PHE A 21 -0.45 -7.68 1.93
N THR A 22 0.80 -7.30 2.22
CA THR A 22 1.97 -7.93 1.61
C THR A 22 2.04 -9.43 1.94
N GLU A 23 1.78 -9.80 3.20
CA GLU A 23 1.78 -11.22 3.61
C GLU A 23 0.62 -12.02 2.97
N VAL A 24 -0.55 -11.41 2.82
CA VAL A 24 -1.67 -12.01 2.09
C VAL A 24 -1.31 -12.23 0.61
N VAL A 25 -0.68 -11.24 -0.02
CA VAL A 25 -0.24 -11.32 -1.42
C VAL A 25 0.82 -12.42 -1.59
N LYS A 26 1.82 -12.51 -0.71
CA LYS A 26 2.83 -13.56 -0.72
C LYS A 26 2.22 -14.95 -0.65
N THR A 27 1.27 -15.14 0.28
CA THR A 27 0.57 -16.42 0.46
C THR A 27 -0.24 -16.78 -0.80
N THR A 28 -0.95 -15.81 -1.35
CA THR A 28 -1.75 -16.00 -2.57
C THR A 28 -0.87 -16.29 -3.78
N ARG A 29 0.26 -15.61 -3.90
CA ARG A 29 1.23 -15.82 -4.98
C ARG A 29 1.82 -17.22 -4.94
N ALA A 30 2.23 -17.68 -3.75
CA ALA A 30 2.72 -19.05 -3.56
C ALA A 30 1.67 -20.09 -4.00
N PHE A 31 0.39 -19.85 -3.70
CA PHE A 31 -0.70 -20.69 -4.19
C PHE A 31 -0.81 -20.68 -5.72
N ILE A 32 -0.78 -19.51 -6.37
CA ILE A 32 -0.86 -19.39 -7.84
C ILE A 32 0.35 -20.02 -8.54
N GLN A 33 1.53 -19.99 -7.93
CA GLN A 33 2.72 -20.66 -8.44
C GLN A 33 2.58 -22.18 -8.44
N GLY A 34 1.88 -22.74 -7.46
CA GLY A 34 1.57 -24.17 -7.38
C GLY A 34 0.33 -24.61 -8.17
N ALA A 35 -0.52 -23.68 -8.60
CA ALA A 35 -1.74 -23.95 -9.35
C ALA A 35 -1.45 -24.17 -10.84
N THR A 36 -0.62 -25.15 -11.20
CA THR A 36 -0.41 -25.55 -12.59
C THR A 36 -1.33 -26.72 -12.95
N LEU A 37 -1.82 -26.72 -14.18
CA LEU A 37 -2.71 -27.78 -14.66
C LEU A 37 -2.11 -28.48 -15.88
N GLU A 38 -2.07 -29.81 -15.80
CA GLU A 38 -1.67 -30.63 -16.93
C GLU A 38 -2.72 -30.58 -18.04
N ARG A 39 -2.30 -30.86 -19.28
CA ARG A 39 -3.16 -30.89 -20.47
C ARG A 39 -4.41 -31.76 -20.28
N THR A 40 -4.27 -32.86 -19.53
CA THR A 40 -5.34 -33.81 -19.20
C THR A 40 -6.53 -33.15 -18.49
N ALA A 41 -6.30 -32.07 -17.73
CA ALA A 41 -7.35 -31.31 -17.05
C ALA A 41 -8.28 -30.53 -18.00
N PHE A 42 -7.89 -30.34 -19.27
CA PHE A 42 -8.63 -29.55 -20.25
C PHE A 42 -9.39 -30.40 -21.27
N PHE A 43 -9.39 -31.73 -21.12
CA PHE A 43 -10.18 -32.61 -21.98
C PHE A 43 -11.67 -32.52 -21.62
N VAL A 44 -12.49 -32.22 -22.63
CA VAL A 44 -13.95 -32.23 -22.50
C VAL A 44 -14.51 -33.33 -23.40
N LEU A 45 -15.26 -34.26 -22.81
CA LEU A 45 -16.00 -35.28 -23.56
C LEU A 45 -17.43 -34.76 -23.79
N THR A 46 -17.80 -34.54 -25.05
CA THR A 46 -19.16 -34.10 -25.42
C THR A 46 -20.02 -35.33 -25.78
N PRO A 47 -21.13 -35.60 -25.07
CA PRO A 47 -21.91 -36.82 -25.29
C PRO A 47 -22.96 -36.74 -26.42
N THR A 48 -23.21 -35.59 -27.05
CA THR A 48 -24.42 -35.36 -27.89
C THR A 48 -24.21 -34.86 -29.32
N ALA A 49 -22.98 -34.70 -29.80
CA ALA A 49 -22.73 -34.37 -31.22
C ALA A 49 -21.54 -35.18 -31.71
N GLY A 50 -21.64 -35.76 -32.92
CA GLY A 50 -20.61 -36.63 -33.49
C GLY A 50 -19.21 -36.04 -33.31
N ILE A 51 -18.45 -36.63 -32.39
CA ILE A 51 -17.02 -36.44 -32.12
C ILE A 51 -16.52 -35.03 -32.48
N GLU A 52 -17.11 -33.99 -31.90
CA GLU A 52 -16.33 -32.78 -31.60
C GLU A 52 -15.72 -33.00 -30.22
N ILE A 53 -14.65 -33.80 -30.20
CA ILE A 53 -13.62 -33.68 -29.17
C ILE A 53 -13.28 -32.20 -29.15
N ASN A 54 -13.24 -31.56 -27.99
CA ASN A 54 -12.63 -30.24 -27.89
C ASN A 54 -11.18 -30.38 -28.39
N LEU A 55 -10.92 -30.06 -29.66
CA LEU A 55 -9.73 -30.51 -30.42
C LEU A 55 -8.43 -29.83 -29.97
N ALA A 56 -8.51 -28.89 -29.03
CA ALA A 56 -7.37 -28.08 -28.63
C ALA A 56 -7.27 -27.95 -27.10
N PRO A 57 -7.13 -29.06 -26.34
CA PRO A 57 -6.79 -28.98 -24.91
C PRO A 57 -5.50 -28.19 -24.69
N GLU A 58 -4.58 -28.17 -25.67
CA GLU A 58 -3.41 -27.31 -25.69
C GLU A 58 -3.76 -25.82 -25.66
N THR A 59 -4.77 -25.38 -26.44
CA THR A 59 -5.19 -23.98 -26.48
C THR A 59 -5.79 -23.54 -25.15
N HIS A 60 -6.62 -24.39 -24.53
CA HIS A 60 -7.20 -24.09 -23.21
C HIS A 60 -6.14 -24.07 -22.11
N GLN A 61 -5.20 -25.02 -22.14
CA GLN A 61 -4.07 -25.03 -21.21
C GLN A 61 -3.21 -23.76 -21.36
N GLN A 62 -2.91 -23.35 -22.59
CA GLN A 62 -2.16 -22.13 -22.84
C GLN A 62 -2.90 -20.88 -22.36
N ALA A 63 -4.22 -20.82 -22.55
CA ALA A 63 -5.04 -19.72 -22.05
C ALA A 63 -5.04 -19.66 -20.51
N TYR A 64 -5.17 -20.82 -19.85
CA TYR A 64 -5.04 -20.93 -18.40
C TYR A 64 -3.68 -20.45 -17.89
N GLU A 65 -2.60 -20.96 -18.47
CA GLU A 65 -1.24 -20.59 -18.06
C GLU A 65 -0.97 -19.09 -18.27
N LYS A 66 -1.49 -18.48 -19.35
CA LYS A 66 -1.41 -17.03 -19.56
C LYS A 66 -2.07 -16.24 -18.41
N VAL A 67 -3.27 -16.64 -17.99
CA VAL A 67 -3.97 -15.99 -16.88
C VAL A 67 -3.21 -16.21 -15.57
N ARG A 68 -2.75 -17.44 -15.31
CA ARG A 68 -1.98 -17.78 -14.11
C ARG A 68 -0.70 -16.96 -14.00
N THR A 69 0.08 -16.88 -15.08
CA THR A 69 1.32 -16.09 -15.14
C THR A 69 1.03 -14.60 -15.01
N TYR A 70 -0.03 -14.09 -15.63
CA TYR A 70 -0.45 -12.70 -15.46
C TYR A 70 -0.76 -12.40 -13.98
N MET A 71 -1.53 -13.25 -13.31
CA MET A 71 -1.82 -13.09 -11.88
C MET A 71 -0.56 -13.15 -11.01
N ASP A 72 0.37 -14.07 -11.29
CA ASP A 72 1.67 -14.12 -10.60
C ASP A 72 2.46 -12.80 -10.77
N SER A 73 2.46 -12.21 -11.97
CA SER A 73 3.14 -10.91 -12.20
C SER A 73 2.49 -9.75 -11.45
N VAL A 74 1.15 -9.72 -11.37
CA VAL A 74 0.42 -8.68 -10.63
C VAL A 74 0.70 -8.80 -9.13
N LEU A 75 0.67 -10.03 -8.59
CA LEU A 75 0.96 -10.27 -7.19
C LEU A 75 2.42 -10.02 -6.85
N GLN A 76 3.35 -10.32 -7.75
CA GLN A 76 4.76 -9.95 -7.58
C GLN A 76 4.94 -8.43 -7.49
N GLY A 77 4.23 -7.66 -8.33
CA GLY A 77 4.22 -6.20 -8.25
C GLY A 77 3.68 -5.72 -6.90
N ALA A 78 2.53 -6.23 -6.48
CA ALA A 78 1.92 -5.88 -5.20
C ALA A 78 2.83 -6.21 -3.99
N GLU A 79 3.54 -7.35 -4.01
CA GLU A 79 4.50 -7.73 -2.98
C GLU A 79 5.63 -6.71 -2.83
N VAL A 80 6.02 -6.04 -3.91
CA VAL A 80 7.09 -5.02 -3.94
C VAL A 80 6.54 -3.62 -3.60
N GLU A 81 5.34 -3.29 -4.08
CA GLU A 81 4.78 -1.95 -3.99
C GLU A 81 4.08 -1.67 -2.64
N PHE A 82 3.44 -2.67 -2.04
CA PHE A 82 2.72 -2.46 -0.77
C PHE A 82 3.63 -1.97 0.38
N PRO A 83 4.83 -2.53 0.60
CA PRO A 83 5.75 -1.99 1.59
C PRO A 83 6.16 -0.54 1.28
N GLN A 84 6.29 -0.18 0.00
CA GLN A 84 6.63 1.19 -0.41
C GLN A 84 5.51 2.17 -0.08
N ILE A 85 4.24 1.75 -0.16
CA ILE A 85 3.11 2.56 0.27
C ILE A 85 3.15 2.79 1.78
N GLY A 86 3.39 1.74 2.58
CA GLY A 86 3.60 1.86 4.03
C GLY A 86 4.70 2.85 4.38
N ASP A 87 5.87 2.70 3.76
CA ASP A 87 7.01 3.61 3.92
C ASP A 87 6.67 5.06 3.52
N ALA A 88 5.94 5.24 2.42
CA ALA A 88 5.53 6.55 1.95
C ALA A 88 4.59 7.25 2.93
N LEU A 89 3.65 6.51 3.54
CA LEU A 89 2.74 7.03 4.57
C LEU A 89 3.52 7.48 5.82
N ILE A 90 4.47 6.68 6.30
CA ILE A 90 5.33 7.05 7.44
C ILE A 90 6.14 8.31 7.12
N LYS A 91 6.76 8.36 5.93
CA LYS A 91 7.52 9.54 5.47
C LYS A 91 6.63 10.78 5.36
N ALA A 92 5.41 10.64 4.86
CA ALA A 92 4.46 11.74 4.77
C ALA A 92 4.08 12.26 6.16
N ALA A 93 3.72 11.38 7.09
CA ALA A 93 3.39 11.77 8.47
C ALA A 93 4.55 12.49 9.16
N ASN A 94 5.79 12.00 9.01
CA ASN A 94 6.97 12.64 9.58
C ASN A 94 7.21 14.04 9.00
N LYS A 95 7.00 14.23 7.70
CA LYS A 95 7.13 15.54 7.06
C LYS A 95 6.09 16.54 7.54
N TYR A 96 4.85 16.09 7.76
CA TYR A 96 3.81 16.95 8.32
C TYR A 96 4.14 17.41 9.74
N ASP A 97 4.59 16.49 10.60
CA ASP A 97 4.95 16.86 11.97
C ASP A 97 6.14 17.84 12.01
N GLN A 98 7.14 17.65 11.16
CA GLN A 98 8.29 18.57 11.05
C GLN A 98 7.86 19.97 10.62
N ALA A 99 7.00 20.08 9.61
CA ALA A 99 6.52 21.36 9.12
C ALA A 99 5.73 22.12 10.19
N GLU A 100 4.95 21.42 11.00
CA GLU A 100 4.19 22.03 12.09
C GLU A 100 5.08 22.43 13.28
N GLU A 101 6.11 21.63 13.60
CA GLU A 101 7.10 21.98 14.62
C GLU A 101 7.85 23.28 14.25
N GLU A 102 8.24 23.42 12.97
CA GLU A 102 8.86 24.65 12.45
C GLU A 102 7.92 25.86 12.57
N VAL A 103 6.64 25.70 12.21
CA VAL A 103 5.63 26.77 12.31
C VAL A 103 5.36 27.16 13.77
N GLU A 104 5.28 26.20 14.69
CA GLU A 104 5.08 26.48 16.12
C GLU A 104 6.31 27.18 16.73
N PHE A 105 7.52 26.81 16.32
CA PHE A 105 8.75 27.48 16.74
C PHE A 105 8.74 28.96 16.30
N ASP A 106 8.47 29.23 15.03
CA ASP A 106 8.41 30.60 14.48
C ASP A 106 7.35 31.45 15.19
N LEU A 107 6.15 30.90 15.44
CA LEU A 107 5.09 31.61 16.15
C LEU A 107 5.47 31.94 17.59
N ASN A 108 6.14 31.01 18.29
CA ASN A 108 6.62 31.22 19.65
C ASN A 108 7.72 32.29 19.71
N GLU A 109 8.64 32.32 18.74
CA GLU A 109 9.66 33.34 18.64
C GLU A 109 9.03 34.73 18.42
N ILE A 110 8.11 34.86 17.46
CA ILE A 110 7.39 36.11 17.18
C ILE A 110 6.62 36.58 18.42
N TRP A 111 5.91 35.69 19.10
CA TRP A 111 5.13 36.04 20.29
C TRP A 111 6.03 36.48 21.45
N THR A 112 7.12 35.76 21.70
CA THR A 112 8.07 36.08 22.77
C THR A 112 8.73 37.44 22.53
N ILE A 113 9.19 37.71 21.31
CA ILE A 113 9.76 39.01 20.91
C ILE A 113 8.75 40.13 21.17
N ASN A 114 7.51 39.99 20.69
CA ASN A 114 6.48 41.02 20.89
C ASN A 114 6.16 41.27 22.37
N ASN A 115 6.15 40.22 23.19
CA ASN A 115 5.84 40.32 24.61
C ASN A 115 7.00 40.93 25.43
N GLU A 116 8.25 40.75 24.99
CA GLU A 116 9.41 41.44 25.58
C GLU A 116 9.39 42.95 25.31
N PHE A 117 8.93 43.37 24.13
CA PHE A 117 8.73 44.80 23.82
C PHE A 117 7.54 45.44 24.57
N HIS A 118 6.66 44.64 25.17
CA HIS A 118 5.50 45.13 25.95
C HIS A 118 5.68 45.04 27.47
N LYS A 119 6.87 44.66 27.99
CA LYS A 119 7.14 44.74 29.44
C LYS A 119 7.06 46.20 29.90
N PRO A 120 6.15 46.59 30.81
CA PRO A 120 6.12 47.95 31.32
C PRO A 120 7.45 48.23 32.03
N ALA A 121 8.10 49.33 31.64
CA ALA A 121 9.31 49.80 32.28
C ALA A 121 9.06 49.90 33.79
N LYS A 122 9.82 49.15 34.60
CA LYS A 122 9.76 49.23 36.06
C LYS A 122 9.92 50.71 36.45
N GLN A 123 8.85 51.31 36.97
CA GLN A 123 8.93 52.65 37.55
C GLN A 123 9.78 52.52 38.82
N HIS A 124 11.02 53.00 38.73
CA HIS A 124 11.83 53.27 39.91
C HIS A 124 11.25 54.49 40.61
N GLY A 125 10.67 54.27 41.78
CA GLY A 125 10.26 55.27 42.77
C GLY A 125 10.54 54.74 44.16
#